data_AF-A0A9E2VLY6-F1
#
_entry.id   AF-A0A9E2VLY6-F1
#
_cell.length_a   1.000
_cell.length_b   1.000
_cell.length_c   1.000
_cell.angle_alpha   90.00
_cell.angle_beta   90.00
_cell.angle_gamma   90.00
#
_symmetry.space_group_name_H-M   'P 1'
#
loop_
_entity.id
_entity.type
_entity.pdbx_description
1 polymer ?
#
loop_
_entity_poly.entity_id
_entity_poly.type
_entity_poly.pdbx_seq_one_letter_code
_entity_poly.pdbx_strand_id
1 'polypeptide(L)'
;MTECSLPVKWTGDPARKEPSDATLRTQAERVAKVYAAAIFEGAREVFYFLLPHYAEGQTQFGILRPDLSPRPAYVALAAAGRLLVNARPLGRLRSTNAVIGAFVFRLEGDRQRRELLVAWSTGPAATLSLPANPWARFDYLGRPVSPGGRLLELHSGPVFVVLPSGSSRKLLLAAPPIPARPLPGRASPVVLQAVWPADRTVLSQLAYRLMSGQSEMIPVDLYNFSGQHVRGRLWVASPRGWKVSCPGRVELKAGERQELTLRLDRTGTGGSSPETVFLTGNFGWAGKPVLSLRVITAHGP
;
A
#
# COMPACT_ATOMS: atom_id res chain seq x y z
N MET A 1 3.92 -5.71 5.88
CA MET A 1 4.28 -4.32 5.52
C MET A 1 5.38 -3.90 6.46
N THR A 2 6.63 -3.90 5.98
CA THR A 2 7.82 -3.68 6.81
C THR A 2 7.95 -2.25 7.33
N GLU A 3 7.33 -1.29 6.65
CA GLU A 3 7.26 0.10 7.09
C GLU A 3 5.95 0.74 6.62
N CYS A 4 5.29 1.51 7.48
CA CYS A 4 4.33 2.54 7.08
C CYS A 4 4.53 3.80 7.89
N SER A 5 4.58 4.94 7.20
CA SER A 5 4.70 6.24 7.85
C SER A 5 3.49 7.10 7.51
N LEU A 6 3.16 7.99 8.44
CA LEU A 6 2.14 9.02 8.24
C LEU A 6 2.81 10.38 8.46
N PRO A 7 3.80 10.74 7.62
CA PRO A 7 4.56 11.94 7.83
C PRO A 7 3.66 13.16 7.68
N VAL A 8 3.98 14.18 8.45
CA VAL A 8 3.31 15.47 8.38
C VAL A 8 4.31 16.61 8.40
N LYS A 9 3.91 17.78 7.91
CA LYS A 9 4.76 18.95 7.95
C LYS A 9 4.71 19.61 9.33
N TRP A 10 5.87 19.95 9.86
CA TRP A 10 5.94 20.81 11.03
C TRP A 10 6.13 22.27 10.61
N THR A 11 5.67 23.19 11.46
CA THR A 11 5.80 24.64 11.25
C THR A 11 6.16 25.30 12.57
N GLY A 12 6.76 26.49 12.52
CA GLY A 12 7.16 27.22 13.72
C GLY A 12 8.56 26.87 14.20
N ASP A 13 8.72 26.55 15.48
CA ASP A 13 10.01 26.44 16.16
C ASP A 13 10.90 25.32 15.58
N PRO A 14 12.05 25.66 14.94
CA PRO A 14 12.98 24.69 14.36
C PRO A 14 13.66 23.78 15.39
N ALA A 15 13.74 24.19 16.66
CA ALA A 15 14.28 23.35 17.72
C ALA A 15 13.29 22.24 18.11
N ARG A 16 11.99 22.55 18.11
CA ARG A 16 10.92 21.59 18.46
C ARG A 16 10.47 20.74 17.30
N LYS A 17 10.50 21.28 16.07
CA LYS A 17 10.01 20.61 14.85
C LYS A 17 8.62 19.99 15.03
N GLU A 18 7.74 20.73 15.71
CA GLU A 18 6.43 20.24 16.13
C GLU A 18 5.35 20.62 15.08
N PRO A 19 4.53 19.67 14.62
CA PRO A 19 3.38 19.97 13.78
C PRO A 19 2.31 20.76 14.53
N SER A 20 1.53 21.55 13.80
CA SER A 20 0.33 22.19 14.35
C SER A 20 -0.70 21.16 14.84
N ASP A 21 -1.61 21.56 15.72
CA ASP A 21 -2.68 20.68 16.22
C ASP A 21 -3.55 20.09 15.10
N ALA A 22 -3.89 20.89 14.09
CA ALA A 22 -4.65 20.42 12.92
C ALA A 22 -3.87 19.34 12.14
N THR A 23 -2.55 19.51 12.06
CA THR A 23 -1.67 18.57 11.41
C THR A 23 -1.47 17.29 12.23
N LEU A 24 -1.31 17.41 13.55
CA LEU A 24 -1.27 16.27 14.48
C LEU A 24 -2.57 15.46 14.44
N ARG A 25 -3.73 16.16 14.37
CA ARG A 25 -5.03 15.54 14.16
C ARG A 25 -5.06 14.74 12.86
N THR A 26 -4.62 15.35 11.75
CA THR A 26 -4.55 14.68 10.44
C THR A 26 -3.68 13.42 10.49
N GLN A 27 -2.54 13.48 11.19
CA GLN A 27 -1.66 12.34 11.40
C GLN A 27 -2.40 11.20 12.11
N ALA A 28 -3.07 11.50 13.22
CA ALA A 28 -3.80 10.53 14.03
C ALA A 28 -4.96 9.87 13.27
N GLU A 29 -5.74 10.65 12.54
CA GLU A 29 -6.88 10.15 11.77
C GLU A 29 -6.47 9.17 10.66
N ARG A 30 -5.25 9.28 10.13
CA ARG A 30 -4.74 8.39 9.09
C ARG A 30 -4.31 7.01 9.64
N VAL A 31 -3.98 6.91 10.93
CA VAL A 31 -3.47 5.66 11.54
C VAL A 31 -4.47 4.53 11.37
N ALA A 32 -5.68 4.67 11.91
CA ALA A 32 -6.69 3.62 11.83
C ALA A 32 -7.06 3.24 10.40
N LYS A 33 -7.02 4.19 9.45
CA LYS A 33 -7.29 3.94 8.03
C LYS A 33 -6.24 3.03 7.41
N VAL A 34 -4.96 3.32 7.66
CA VAL A 34 -3.84 2.52 7.13
C VAL A 34 -3.87 1.11 7.72
N TYR A 35 -4.09 0.97 9.02
CA TYR A 35 -4.14 -0.35 9.65
C TYR A 35 -5.35 -1.17 9.20
N ALA A 36 -6.53 -0.55 9.09
CA ALA A 36 -7.72 -1.24 8.56
C ALA A 36 -7.51 -1.68 7.10
N ALA A 37 -6.94 -0.81 6.26
CA ALA A 37 -6.60 -1.16 4.89
C ALA A 37 -5.56 -2.28 4.82
N ALA A 38 -4.47 -2.20 5.57
CA ALA A 38 -3.41 -3.20 5.56
C ALA A 38 -3.91 -4.59 5.99
N ILE A 39 -4.75 -4.66 7.03
CA ILE A 39 -5.38 -5.93 7.45
C ILE A 39 -6.31 -6.46 6.35
N PHE A 40 -7.11 -5.59 5.72
CA PHE A 40 -7.96 -5.98 4.59
C PHE A 40 -7.14 -6.53 3.41
N GLU A 41 -6.04 -5.89 3.05
CA GLU A 41 -5.13 -6.32 1.98
C GLU A 41 -4.31 -7.58 2.33
N GLY A 42 -4.48 -8.13 3.54
CA GLY A 42 -3.84 -9.38 3.96
C GLY A 42 -2.44 -9.22 4.54
N ALA A 43 -2.06 -8.02 4.98
CA ALA A 43 -0.80 -7.84 5.70
C ALA A 43 -0.81 -8.67 7.00
N ARG A 44 0.17 -9.57 7.13
CA ARG A 44 0.36 -10.36 8.35
C ARG A 44 0.81 -9.49 9.53
N GLU A 45 1.70 -8.54 9.24
CA GLU A 45 2.31 -7.63 10.20
C GLU A 45 2.47 -6.25 9.56
N VAL A 46 2.35 -5.21 10.39
CA VAL A 46 2.41 -3.80 10.01
C VAL A 46 3.28 -3.06 11.02
N PHE A 47 4.41 -2.53 10.56
CA PHE A 47 5.36 -1.81 11.40
C PHE A 47 5.29 -0.30 11.11
N TYR A 48 5.08 0.50 12.15
CA TYR A 48 5.02 1.95 12.04
C TYR A 48 6.43 2.55 11.95
N PHE A 49 6.67 3.40 10.95
CA PHE A 49 7.90 4.17 10.78
C PHE A 49 7.63 5.67 11.05
N LEU A 50 8.09 6.25 12.15
CA LEU A 50 8.75 5.62 13.30
C LEU A 50 8.23 6.19 14.62
N LEU A 51 8.46 5.46 15.70
CA LEU A 51 8.03 5.84 17.05
C LEU A 51 8.69 7.14 17.56
N PRO A 52 10.03 7.24 17.65
CA PRO A 52 10.68 8.38 18.29
C PRO A 52 10.54 9.67 17.48
N HIS A 53 10.81 10.81 18.12
CA HIS A 53 10.90 12.08 17.43
C HIS A 53 11.94 12.00 16.30
N TYR A 54 11.49 12.20 15.05
CA TYR A 54 12.36 12.17 13.89
C TYR A 54 11.81 13.06 12.79
N ALA A 55 12.62 14.03 12.39
CA ALA A 55 12.26 14.96 11.33
C ALA A 55 13.38 15.08 10.30
N GLU A 56 13.01 14.98 9.03
CA GLU A 56 13.88 15.20 7.87
C GLU A 56 13.37 16.43 7.11
N GLY A 57 14.17 17.48 7.09
CA GLY A 57 13.72 18.82 6.67
C GLY A 57 12.47 19.25 7.45
N GLN A 58 11.42 19.64 6.73
CA GLN A 58 10.12 20.03 7.30
C GLN A 58 9.19 18.84 7.59
N THR A 59 9.62 17.60 7.36
CA THR A 59 8.79 16.41 7.49
C THR A 59 9.02 15.74 8.84
N GLN A 60 8.00 15.72 9.70
CA GLN A 60 8.00 14.98 10.97
C GLN A 60 7.38 13.60 10.76
N PHE A 61 8.11 12.54 11.11
CA PHE A 61 7.68 11.15 11.03
C PHE A 61 7.31 10.58 12.40
N GLY A 62 7.93 11.09 13.47
CA GLY A 62 7.78 10.60 14.83
C GLY A 62 6.38 10.75 15.38
N ILE A 63 5.91 9.77 16.15
CA ILE A 63 4.65 9.85 16.91
C ILE A 63 4.87 10.07 18.42
N LEU A 64 6.12 10.15 18.84
CA LEU A 64 6.54 10.62 20.16
C LEU A 64 7.32 11.94 20.04
N ARG A 65 7.22 12.76 21.08
CA ARG A 65 8.05 13.96 21.26
C ARG A 65 9.45 13.58 21.79
N PRO A 66 10.42 14.52 21.83
CA PRO A 66 11.77 14.25 22.33
C PRO A 66 11.80 13.74 23.78
N ASP A 67 10.84 14.18 24.59
CA ASP A 67 10.64 13.76 25.98
C ASP A 67 9.83 12.45 26.13
N LEU A 68 9.61 11.74 25.02
CA LEU A 68 8.78 10.53 24.92
C LEU A 68 7.29 10.74 25.22
N SER A 69 6.82 11.97 25.40
CA SER A 69 5.39 12.23 25.51
C SER A 69 4.68 11.90 24.19
N PRO A 70 3.47 11.32 24.24
CA PRO A 70 2.78 10.86 23.04
C PRO A 70 2.21 12.02 22.24
N ARG A 71 2.34 11.95 20.90
CA ARG A 71 1.48 12.73 19.99
C ARG A 71 0.15 11.99 19.78
N PRO A 72 -0.90 12.68 19.29
CA PRO A 72 -2.20 12.03 19.04
C PRO A 72 -2.13 10.76 18.18
N ALA A 73 -1.18 10.68 17.24
CA ALA A 73 -0.98 9.49 16.42
C ALA A 73 -0.50 8.26 17.20
N TYR A 74 0.25 8.43 18.30
CA TYR A 74 0.59 7.33 19.20
C TYR A 74 -0.65 6.77 19.89
N VAL A 75 -1.54 7.66 20.36
CA VAL A 75 -2.81 7.26 20.97
C VAL A 75 -3.70 6.55 19.96
N ALA A 76 -3.79 7.06 18.73
CA ALA A 76 -4.52 6.41 17.63
C ALA A 76 -3.93 5.04 17.27
N LEU A 77 -2.61 4.87 17.34
CA LEU A 77 -1.94 3.58 17.12
C LEU A 77 -2.31 2.58 18.21
N ALA A 78 -2.31 2.99 19.48
CA ALA A 78 -2.77 2.16 20.59
C ALA A 78 -4.25 1.78 20.45
N ALA A 79 -5.11 2.72 20.03
CA ALA A 79 -6.52 2.47 19.77
C ALA A 79 -6.73 1.47 18.63
N ALA A 80 -6.01 1.64 17.50
CA ALA A 80 -6.05 0.71 16.39
C ALA A 80 -5.60 -0.70 16.81
N GLY A 81 -4.49 -0.81 17.55
CA GLY A 81 -4.01 -2.10 18.05
C GLY A 81 -5.02 -2.81 18.97
N ARG A 82 -5.64 -2.07 19.89
CA ARG A 82 -6.66 -2.61 20.81
C ARG A 82 -7.94 -3.02 20.10
N LEU A 83 -8.45 -2.18 19.19
CA LEU A 83 -9.76 -2.38 18.56
C LEU A 83 -9.70 -3.35 17.37
N LEU A 84 -8.57 -3.43 16.67
CA LEU A 84 -8.35 -4.36 15.55
C LEU A 84 -7.62 -5.64 15.97
N VAL A 85 -7.47 -5.90 17.27
CA VAL A 85 -6.84 -7.12 17.77
C VAL A 85 -7.52 -8.36 17.17
N ASN A 86 -6.73 -9.23 16.55
CA ASN A 86 -7.20 -10.44 15.86
C ASN A 86 -8.33 -10.21 14.83
N ALA A 87 -8.48 -8.99 14.30
CA ALA A 87 -9.52 -8.68 13.33
C ALA A 87 -9.31 -9.48 12.04
N ARG A 88 -10.34 -10.24 11.64
CA ARG A 88 -10.37 -10.97 10.36
C ARG A 88 -11.20 -10.18 9.35
N PRO A 89 -10.66 -9.79 8.18
CA PRO A 89 -11.41 -9.01 7.22
C PRO A 89 -12.59 -9.82 6.67
N LEU A 90 -13.78 -9.24 6.74
CA LEU A 90 -15.00 -9.74 6.08
C LEU A 90 -15.20 -9.06 4.73
N GLY A 91 -14.81 -7.78 4.61
CA GLY A 91 -14.79 -7.09 3.33
C GLY A 91 -14.72 -5.57 3.45
N ARG A 92 -14.62 -4.92 2.29
CA ARG A 92 -14.69 -3.47 2.12
C ARG A 92 -16.09 -3.08 1.65
N LEU A 93 -16.70 -2.08 2.27
CA LEU A 93 -18.04 -1.62 1.87
C LEU A 93 -18.03 -1.07 0.44
N ARG A 94 -18.96 -1.55 -0.39
CA ARG A 94 -19.31 -0.93 -1.67
C ARG A 94 -20.45 0.06 -1.44
N SER A 95 -20.09 1.30 -1.15
CA SER A 95 -21.04 2.40 -0.97
C SER A 95 -21.41 3.02 -2.31
N THR A 96 -22.68 3.45 -2.47
CA THR A 96 -23.09 4.32 -3.58
C THR A 96 -22.53 5.74 -3.43
N ASN A 97 -22.18 6.13 -2.19
CA ASN A 97 -21.47 7.36 -1.91
C ASN A 97 -19.95 7.10 -1.92
N ALA A 98 -19.28 7.57 -2.99
CA ALA A 98 -17.85 7.37 -3.23
C ALA A 98 -16.94 8.00 -2.16
N VAL A 99 -17.42 8.94 -1.35
CA VAL A 99 -16.61 9.53 -0.27
C VAL A 99 -16.56 8.65 0.99
N ILE A 100 -17.37 7.59 1.08
CA ILE A 100 -17.38 6.71 2.25
C ILE A 100 -16.33 5.61 2.08
N GLY A 101 -15.31 5.64 2.94
CA GLY A 101 -14.39 4.53 3.13
C GLY A 101 -14.82 3.69 4.33
N ALA A 102 -15.02 2.39 4.14
CA ALA A 102 -15.31 1.50 5.25
C ALA A 102 -14.82 0.06 5.05
N PHE A 103 -14.33 -0.54 6.14
CA PHE A 103 -13.94 -1.95 6.22
C PHE A 103 -14.71 -2.64 7.34
N VAL A 104 -15.05 -3.90 7.13
CA VAL A 104 -15.75 -4.74 8.10
C VAL A 104 -14.87 -5.92 8.46
N PHE A 105 -14.76 -6.17 9.76
CA PHE A 105 -13.97 -7.25 10.33
C PHE A 105 -14.82 -8.10 11.26
N ARG A 106 -14.47 -9.38 11.37
CA ARG A 106 -14.89 -10.23 12.48
C ARG A 106 -13.86 -10.10 13.60
N LEU A 107 -14.33 -9.89 14.82
CA LEU A 107 -13.48 -9.88 16.01
C LEU A 107 -13.40 -11.31 16.58
N GLU A 108 -12.18 -11.76 16.88
CA GLU A 108 -11.90 -13.04 17.54
C GLU A 108 -11.32 -12.73 18.93
N GLY A 109 -12.10 -12.93 19.99
CA GLY A 109 -11.63 -12.61 21.36
C GLY A 109 -12.69 -12.74 22.45
N ASP A 110 -13.96 -12.51 22.15
CA ASP A 110 -15.05 -12.65 23.13
C ASP A 110 -15.83 -13.96 22.92
N ARG A 111 -16.36 -14.52 24.02
CA ARG A 111 -17.35 -15.63 24.01
C ARG A 111 -18.56 -15.33 23.12
N GLN A 112 -18.74 -14.08 22.72
CA GLN A 112 -19.74 -13.64 21.77
C GLN A 112 -19.05 -13.11 20.51
N ARG A 113 -19.32 -13.75 19.37
CA ARG A 113 -18.83 -13.28 18.06
C ARG A 113 -19.35 -11.86 17.81
N ARG A 114 -18.46 -10.98 17.37
CA ARG A 114 -18.78 -9.58 17.01
C ARG A 114 -18.18 -9.22 15.68
N GLU A 115 -18.76 -8.19 15.09
CA GLU A 115 -18.21 -7.54 13.91
C GLU A 115 -17.82 -6.11 14.25
N LEU A 116 -16.78 -5.63 13.58
CA LEU A 116 -16.28 -4.28 13.71
C LEU A 116 -16.34 -3.62 12.34
N LEU A 117 -17.02 -2.49 12.27
CA LEU A 117 -16.97 -1.57 11.14
C LEU A 117 -15.97 -0.46 11.48
N VAL A 118 -15.01 -0.21 10.60
CA VAL A 118 -14.17 1.00 10.63
C VAL A 118 -14.57 1.86 9.45
N ALA A 119 -15.09 3.06 9.69
CA ALA A 119 -15.65 3.92 8.65
C ALA A 119 -15.21 5.38 8.78
N TRP A 120 -15.09 6.09 7.67
CA TRP A 120 -14.78 7.51 7.59
C TRP A 120 -15.29 8.12 6.28
N SER A 121 -15.29 9.45 6.19
CA SER A 121 -15.39 10.16 4.92
C SER A 121 -14.00 10.55 4.41
N THR A 122 -13.76 10.37 3.11
CA THR A 122 -12.56 10.83 2.40
C THR A 122 -12.71 12.26 1.86
N GLY A 123 -13.88 12.87 2.03
CA GLY A 123 -14.20 14.22 1.56
C GLY A 123 -15.09 14.96 2.56
N PRO A 124 -16.16 15.64 2.11
CA PRO A 124 -17.14 16.27 2.99
C PRO A 124 -17.77 15.29 3.98
N ALA A 125 -18.37 15.80 5.05
CA ALA A 125 -19.12 14.96 5.98
C ALA A 125 -20.18 14.13 5.23
N ALA A 126 -20.34 12.88 5.64
CA ALA A 126 -21.24 11.94 5.00
C ALA A 126 -21.98 11.11 6.05
N THR A 127 -23.09 10.51 5.66
CA THR A 127 -23.91 9.71 6.57
C THR A 127 -23.99 8.27 6.07
N LEU A 128 -23.78 7.32 6.97
CA LEU A 128 -23.88 5.89 6.72
C LEU A 128 -25.00 5.27 7.55
N SER A 129 -25.89 4.52 6.91
CA SER A 129 -26.91 3.73 7.59
C SER A 129 -26.35 2.36 7.99
N LEU A 130 -26.40 2.06 9.28
CA LEU A 130 -25.91 0.81 9.86
C LEU A 130 -26.94 -0.32 9.71
N PRO A 131 -26.47 -1.57 9.52
CA PRO A 131 -27.34 -2.73 9.34
C PRO A 131 -28.06 -3.18 10.63
N ALA A 132 -27.62 -2.69 11.78
CA ALA A 132 -28.17 -2.95 13.11
C ALA A 132 -27.78 -1.80 14.06
N ASN A 133 -28.40 -1.75 15.25
CA ASN A 133 -27.95 -0.85 16.31
C ASN A 133 -26.54 -1.27 16.77
N PRO A 134 -25.62 -0.32 16.90
CA PRO A 134 -24.28 -0.61 17.39
C PRO A 134 -24.30 -0.88 18.88
N TRP A 135 -23.41 -1.77 19.30
CA TRP A 135 -23.20 -2.08 20.71
C TRP A 135 -22.30 -1.03 21.38
N ALA A 136 -21.30 -0.59 20.63
CA ALA A 136 -20.35 0.43 21.06
C ALA A 136 -19.84 1.20 19.85
N ARG A 137 -19.43 2.43 20.09
CA ARG A 137 -18.72 3.26 19.13
C ARG A 137 -17.50 3.88 19.79
N PHE A 138 -16.42 4.00 19.04
CA PHE A 138 -15.21 4.68 19.45
C PHE A 138 -14.74 5.61 18.35
N ASP A 139 -14.16 6.74 18.71
CA ASP A 139 -13.48 7.59 17.75
C ASP A 139 -12.08 7.05 17.38
N TYR A 140 -11.37 7.77 16.52
CA TYR A 140 -10.04 7.40 16.05
C TYR A 140 -8.96 7.37 17.14
N LEU A 141 -9.22 7.94 18.33
CA LEU A 141 -8.35 7.86 19.50
C LEU A 141 -8.77 6.73 20.47
N GLY A 142 -9.82 5.98 20.11
CA GLY A 142 -10.35 4.89 20.92
C GLY A 142 -11.17 5.36 22.12
N ARG A 143 -11.62 6.62 22.13
CA ARG A 143 -12.50 7.17 23.16
C ARG A 143 -13.94 6.70 22.89
N PRO A 144 -14.68 6.24 23.89
CA PRO A 144 -16.07 5.86 23.71
C PRO A 144 -16.90 7.08 23.28
N VAL A 145 -17.77 6.89 22.30
CA VAL A 145 -18.77 7.87 21.90
C VAL A 145 -20.15 7.23 22.01
N SER A 146 -21.19 8.05 22.18
CA SER A 146 -22.56 7.53 22.29
C SER A 146 -22.86 6.58 21.12
N PRO A 147 -23.31 5.34 21.38
CA PRO A 147 -23.63 4.40 20.31
C PRO A 147 -24.70 4.94 19.35
N GLY A 148 -25.57 5.83 19.82
CA GLY A 148 -26.63 6.42 19.01
C GLY A 148 -27.52 5.38 18.32
N GLY A 149 -28.19 5.81 17.24
CA GLY A 149 -29.04 4.95 16.43
C GLY A 149 -28.30 4.24 15.30
N ARG A 150 -29.03 3.90 14.24
CA ARG A 150 -28.46 3.30 13.03
C ARG A 150 -27.83 4.31 12.08
N LEU A 151 -28.05 5.60 12.30
CA LEU A 151 -27.43 6.66 11.52
C LEU A 151 -26.05 6.97 12.10
N LEU A 152 -25.03 6.95 11.25
CA LEU A 152 -23.66 7.24 11.60
C LEU A 152 -23.15 8.42 10.77
N GLU A 153 -22.83 9.51 11.44
CA GLU A 153 -22.14 10.65 10.83
C GLU A 153 -20.65 10.33 10.70
N LEU A 154 -20.11 10.59 9.51
CA LEU A 154 -18.73 10.31 9.14
C LEU A 154 -18.02 11.61 8.78
N HIS A 155 -16.85 11.78 9.35
CA HIS A 155 -15.92 12.86 9.04
C HIS A 155 -14.58 12.27 8.58
N SER A 156 -13.56 13.13 8.44
CA SER A 156 -12.20 12.68 8.15
C SER A 156 -11.66 11.70 9.19
N GLY A 157 -12.03 11.87 10.47
CA GLY A 157 -11.65 10.97 11.54
C GLY A 157 -12.41 9.65 11.48
N PRO A 158 -11.72 8.49 11.42
CA PRO A 158 -12.39 7.21 11.40
C PRO A 158 -13.07 6.91 12.73
N VAL A 159 -14.18 6.19 12.64
CA VAL A 159 -14.95 5.69 13.77
C VAL A 159 -14.94 4.16 13.74
N PHE A 160 -14.82 3.58 14.92
CA PHE A 160 -14.91 2.15 15.15
C PHE A 160 -16.31 1.84 15.69
N VAL A 161 -17.03 0.94 15.05
CA VAL A 161 -18.41 0.60 15.40
C VAL A 161 -18.53 -0.89 15.62
N VAL A 162 -18.82 -1.29 16.84
CA VAL A 162 -19.03 -2.69 17.21
C VAL A 162 -20.47 -3.07 16.93
N LEU A 163 -20.67 -4.10 16.11
CA LEU A 163 -21.96 -4.57 15.64
C LEU A 163 -22.23 -6.01 16.14
N PRO A 164 -23.51 -6.40 16.28
CA PRO A 164 -23.87 -7.80 16.49
C PRO A 164 -23.31 -8.69 15.38
N SER A 165 -22.98 -9.94 15.70
CA SER A 165 -22.54 -10.94 14.71
C SER A 165 -23.55 -11.07 13.56
N GLY A 166 -23.06 -11.16 12.32
CA GLY A 166 -23.88 -11.37 11.13
C GLY A 166 -24.56 -10.10 10.61
N SER A 167 -24.35 -8.94 11.24
CA SER A 167 -24.88 -7.66 10.76
C SER A 167 -24.35 -7.32 9.35
N SER A 168 -23.11 -7.69 9.06
CA SER A 168 -22.41 -7.57 7.78
C SER A 168 -23.14 -8.22 6.60
N ARG A 169 -23.98 -9.25 6.82
CA ARG A 169 -24.73 -9.93 5.77
C ARG A 169 -25.71 -9.01 5.03
N LYS A 170 -26.09 -7.89 5.67
CA LYS A 170 -26.96 -6.86 5.08
C LYS A 170 -26.18 -5.77 4.34
N LEU A 171 -24.85 -5.85 4.29
CA LEU A 171 -23.98 -4.89 3.62
C LEU A 171 -23.47 -5.50 2.31
N LEU A 172 -23.35 -4.65 1.29
CA LEU A 172 -22.67 -5.02 0.06
C LEU A 172 -21.15 -4.89 0.27
N LEU A 173 -20.45 -6.01 0.38
CA LEU A 173 -19.02 -6.04 0.67
C LEU A 173 -18.22 -6.59 -0.53
N ALA A 174 -17.13 -5.92 -0.88
CA ALA A 174 -16.06 -6.50 -1.68
C ALA A 174 -15.20 -7.40 -0.77
N ALA A 175 -14.99 -8.65 -1.19
CA ALA A 175 -14.17 -9.59 -0.43
C ALA A 175 -12.71 -9.08 -0.32
N PRO A 176 -11.99 -9.44 0.75
CA PRO A 176 -10.55 -9.19 0.82
C PRO A 176 -9.83 -9.89 -0.36
N PRO A 177 -8.72 -9.32 -0.87
CA PRO A 177 -7.92 -9.95 -1.90
C PRO A 177 -7.43 -11.33 -1.44
N ILE A 178 -7.35 -12.25 -2.38
CA ILE A 178 -6.80 -13.58 -2.13
C ILE A 178 -5.28 -13.43 -2.02
N PRO A 179 -4.65 -13.83 -0.90
CA PRO A 179 -3.21 -13.78 -0.78
C PRO A 179 -2.54 -14.57 -1.90
N ALA A 180 -1.51 -13.99 -2.52
CA ALA A 180 -0.70 -14.71 -3.47
C ALA A 180 -0.09 -15.94 -2.79
N ARG A 181 -0.23 -17.11 -3.43
CA ARG A 181 0.40 -18.32 -2.93
C ARG A 181 1.92 -18.16 -3.08
N PRO A 182 2.71 -18.42 -2.03
CA PRO A 182 4.15 -18.50 -2.16
C PRO A 182 4.50 -19.48 -3.27
N LEU A 183 5.36 -19.07 -4.20
CA LEU A 183 5.89 -19.99 -5.20
C LEU A 183 6.83 -20.97 -4.49
N PRO A 184 6.73 -22.29 -4.76
CA PRO A 184 7.69 -23.25 -4.21
C PRO A 184 9.08 -22.97 -4.77
N GLY A 185 10.12 -23.27 -3.98
CA GLY A 185 11.51 -23.17 -4.40
C GLY A 185 12.36 -22.26 -3.51
N ARG A 186 13.56 -21.92 -4.00
CA ARG A 186 14.49 -20.99 -3.35
C ARG A 186 14.54 -19.69 -4.14
N ALA A 187 14.86 -18.59 -3.45
CA ALA A 187 15.11 -17.32 -4.11
C ALA A 187 16.23 -17.47 -5.15
N SER A 188 16.03 -16.87 -6.33
CA SER A 188 17.05 -16.81 -7.37
C SER A 188 18.19 -15.89 -6.91
N PRO A 189 19.46 -16.33 -6.89
CA PRO A 189 20.59 -15.44 -6.66
C PRO A 189 20.82 -14.45 -7.82
N VAL A 190 20.23 -14.72 -8.99
CA VAL A 190 20.18 -13.74 -10.07
C VAL A 190 19.00 -12.81 -9.85
N VAL A 191 19.23 -11.49 -9.84
CA VAL A 191 18.20 -10.46 -9.65
C VAL A 191 18.20 -9.53 -10.85
N LEU A 192 17.01 -9.16 -11.30
CA LEU A 192 16.78 -8.22 -12.39
C LEU A 192 16.16 -6.94 -11.81
N GLN A 193 16.68 -5.77 -12.14
CA GLN A 193 16.19 -4.49 -11.65
C GLN A 193 16.12 -3.46 -12.77
N ALA A 194 14.93 -2.97 -13.10
CA ALA A 194 14.80 -1.79 -13.95
C ALA A 194 15.02 -0.53 -13.11
N VAL A 195 15.96 0.32 -13.51
CA VAL A 195 16.21 1.62 -12.89
C VAL A 195 15.76 2.71 -13.85
N TRP A 196 14.69 3.42 -13.52
CA TRP A 196 14.15 4.47 -14.38
C TRP A 196 14.25 5.84 -13.71
N PRO A 197 14.47 6.93 -14.47
CA PRO A 197 14.45 8.28 -13.93
C PRO A 197 13.14 8.60 -13.20
N ALA A 198 13.26 9.25 -12.03
CA ALA A 198 12.12 9.54 -11.16
C ALA A 198 11.10 10.50 -11.82
N ASP A 199 11.58 11.44 -12.63
CA ASP A 199 10.77 12.37 -13.43
C ASP A 199 9.95 11.67 -14.53
N ARG A 200 10.33 10.44 -14.89
CA ARG A 200 9.61 9.57 -15.82
C ARG A 200 8.76 8.51 -15.11
N THR A 201 8.47 8.67 -13.83
CA THR A 201 7.63 7.73 -13.07
C THR A 201 6.28 8.35 -12.70
N VAL A 202 5.19 7.65 -13.00
CA VAL A 202 3.84 8.00 -12.54
C VAL A 202 3.56 7.23 -11.26
N LEU A 203 3.96 7.80 -10.12
CA LEU A 203 3.90 7.14 -8.80
C LEU A 203 2.49 6.67 -8.44
N SER A 204 1.46 7.46 -8.74
CA SER A 204 0.05 7.08 -8.48
C SER A 204 -0.41 5.83 -9.22
N GLN A 205 0.31 5.44 -10.27
CA GLN A 205 0.02 4.28 -11.09
C GLN A 205 1.10 3.20 -11.01
N LEU A 206 2.17 3.43 -10.24
CA LEU A 206 3.34 2.57 -10.13
C LEU A 206 3.90 2.18 -11.51
N ALA A 207 3.98 3.14 -12.42
CA ALA A 207 4.30 2.90 -13.82
C ALA A 207 5.33 3.89 -14.38
N TYR A 208 6.15 3.42 -15.32
CA TYR A 208 7.07 4.24 -16.09
C TYR A 208 6.35 4.91 -17.25
N ARG A 209 6.52 6.23 -17.35
CA ARG A 209 6.01 7.06 -18.43
C ARG A 209 6.90 6.91 -19.65
N LEU A 210 6.28 6.59 -20.78
CA LEU A 210 6.92 6.49 -22.09
C LEU A 210 6.31 7.52 -23.03
N MET A 211 7.15 8.10 -23.90
CA MET A 211 6.71 9.06 -24.91
C MET A 211 6.03 8.34 -26.08
N SER A 212 4.85 8.83 -26.47
CA SER A 212 4.10 8.25 -27.60
C SER A 212 4.89 8.39 -28.91
N GLY A 213 4.93 7.31 -29.70
CA GLY A 213 5.58 7.29 -31.01
C GLY A 213 7.11 7.24 -30.98
N GLN A 214 7.73 7.15 -29.81
CA GLN A 214 9.18 6.99 -29.69
C GLN A 214 9.54 5.59 -29.17
N SER A 215 10.69 5.10 -29.64
CA SER A 215 11.35 3.93 -29.08
C SER A 215 12.01 4.34 -27.77
N GLU A 216 11.70 3.65 -26.67
CA GLU A 216 12.25 3.92 -25.36
C GLU A 216 13.19 2.80 -24.93
N MET A 217 14.29 3.18 -24.26
CA MET A 217 15.33 2.25 -23.82
C MET A 217 15.40 2.23 -22.30
N ILE A 218 14.93 1.14 -21.69
CA ILE A 218 14.93 0.94 -20.24
C ILE A 218 16.17 0.16 -19.81
N PRO A 219 17.09 0.75 -19.01
CA PRO A 219 18.21 0.00 -18.45
C PRO A 219 17.68 -0.97 -17.39
N VAL A 220 18.17 -2.20 -17.49
CA VAL A 220 17.91 -3.28 -16.56
C VAL A 220 19.26 -3.76 -16.05
N ASP A 221 19.47 -3.63 -14.75
CA ASP A 221 20.60 -4.21 -14.07
C ASP A 221 20.33 -5.67 -13.76
N LEU A 222 21.34 -6.50 -14.04
CA LEU A 222 21.38 -7.90 -13.68
C LEU A 222 22.47 -8.10 -12.65
N TYR A 223 22.10 -8.67 -11.52
CA TYR A 223 23.02 -8.99 -10.43
C TYR A 223 23.13 -10.49 -10.30
N ASN A 224 24.34 -11.00 -10.07
CA ASN A 224 24.56 -12.38 -9.64
C ASN A 224 25.11 -12.40 -8.22
N PHE A 225 24.23 -12.60 -7.23
CA PHE A 225 24.61 -12.69 -5.82
C PHE A 225 25.13 -14.08 -5.41
N SER A 226 25.36 -14.99 -6.36
CA SER A 226 25.98 -16.28 -6.07
C SER A 226 27.51 -16.19 -6.08
N GLY A 227 28.16 -17.18 -5.46
CA GLY A 227 29.61 -17.37 -5.55
C GLY A 227 30.09 -18.06 -6.83
N GLN A 228 29.22 -18.25 -7.83
CA GLN A 228 29.54 -19.00 -9.05
C GLN A 228 29.19 -18.21 -10.30
N HIS A 229 29.87 -18.51 -11.39
CA HIS A 229 29.52 -18.00 -12.72
C HIS A 229 28.21 -18.63 -13.19
N VAL A 230 27.31 -17.81 -13.78
CA VAL A 230 26.00 -18.25 -14.27
C VAL A 230 25.82 -17.87 -15.73
N ARG A 231 25.10 -18.71 -16.46
CA ARG A 231 24.68 -18.46 -17.85
C ARG A 231 23.19 -18.66 -17.96
N GLY A 232 22.53 -17.79 -18.70
CA GLY A 232 21.09 -17.88 -18.85
C GLY A 232 20.56 -17.30 -20.14
N ARG A 233 19.26 -17.53 -20.31
CA ARG A 233 18.49 -16.97 -21.41
C ARG A 233 17.40 -16.07 -20.85
N LEU A 234 17.16 -14.95 -21.51
CA LEU A 234 16.10 -14.01 -21.19
C LEU A 234 14.98 -14.09 -22.23
N TRP A 235 13.75 -13.86 -21.77
CA TRP A 235 12.57 -13.71 -22.60
C TRP A 235 11.72 -12.58 -22.08
N VAL A 236 11.05 -11.90 -23.00
CA VAL A 236 10.10 -10.85 -22.67
C VAL A 236 8.69 -11.26 -23.09
N ALA A 237 7.74 -11.04 -22.19
CA ALA A 237 6.32 -11.06 -22.52
C ALA A 237 5.84 -9.61 -22.57
N SER A 238 5.40 -9.18 -23.75
CA SER A 238 4.89 -7.83 -23.99
C SER A 238 3.36 -7.78 -23.95
N PRO A 239 2.78 -6.64 -23.51
CA PRO A 239 1.37 -6.39 -23.67
C PRO A 239 0.97 -6.27 -25.15
N ARG A 240 -0.33 -6.37 -25.44
CA ARG A 240 -0.84 -6.24 -26.82
C ARG A 240 -0.50 -4.85 -27.39
N GLY A 241 -0.01 -4.80 -28.62
CA GLY A 241 0.38 -3.54 -29.28
C GLY A 241 1.76 -3.00 -28.86
N TRP A 242 2.50 -3.75 -28.03
CA TRP A 242 3.87 -3.44 -27.67
C TRP A 242 4.84 -4.43 -28.31
N LYS A 243 5.87 -3.89 -28.94
CA LYS A 243 7.05 -4.63 -29.36
C LYS A 243 8.15 -4.35 -28.33
N VAL A 244 8.55 -5.39 -27.61
CA VAL A 244 9.60 -5.29 -26.61
C VAL A 244 10.72 -6.25 -27.00
N SER A 245 11.97 -5.79 -26.93
CA SER A 245 13.14 -6.63 -27.19
C SER A 245 14.18 -6.50 -26.08
N CYS A 246 14.88 -7.60 -25.83
CA CYS A 246 15.98 -7.69 -24.87
C CYS A 246 17.08 -8.59 -25.43
N PRO A 247 18.31 -8.50 -24.90
CA PRO A 247 19.37 -9.46 -25.21
C PRO A 247 18.93 -10.88 -24.82
N GLY A 248 19.05 -11.82 -25.76
CA GLY A 248 18.53 -13.17 -25.56
C GLY A 248 19.36 -14.04 -24.62
N ARG A 249 20.70 -13.87 -24.57
CA ARG A 249 21.61 -14.66 -23.73
C ARG A 249 22.49 -13.73 -22.89
N VAL A 250 22.78 -14.15 -21.67
CA VAL A 250 23.59 -13.39 -20.71
C VAL A 250 24.47 -14.35 -19.92
N GLU A 251 25.69 -13.91 -19.61
CA GLU A 251 26.61 -14.58 -18.70
C GLU A 251 27.01 -13.58 -17.60
N LEU A 252 27.03 -14.04 -16.35
CA LEU A 252 27.39 -13.21 -15.20
C LEU A 252 28.40 -13.97 -14.34
N LYS A 253 29.53 -13.34 -14.04
CA LYS A 253 30.50 -13.79 -13.03
C LYS A 253 29.89 -13.71 -11.64
N ALA A 254 30.53 -14.39 -10.69
CA ALA A 254 30.15 -14.31 -9.28
C ALA A 254 30.24 -12.85 -8.80
N GLY A 255 29.19 -12.35 -8.15
CA GLY A 255 29.11 -10.97 -7.65
C GLY A 255 28.97 -9.90 -8.74
N GLU A 256 28.87 -10.26 -10.01
CA GLU A 256 28.83 -9.28 -11.10
C GLU A 256 27.49 -8.55 -11.16
N ARG A 257 27.58 -7.25 -11.48
CA ARG A 257 26.48 -6.43 -11.99
C ARG A 257 26.74 -6.16 -13.47
N GLN A 258 25.78 -6.48 -14.32
CA GLN A 258 25.79 -6.14 -15.74
C GLN A 258 24.51 -5.39 -16.10
N GLU A 259 24.64 -4.26 -16.79
CA GLU A 259 23.50 -3.54 -17.35
C GLU A 259 23.16 -4.09 -18.74
N LEU A 260 21.86 -4.26 -19.01
CA LEU A 260 21.32 -4.53 -20.33
C LEU A 260 20.19 -3.55 -20.65
N THR A 261 19.94 -3.34 -21.94
CA THR A 261 18.86 -2.46 -22.39
C THR A 261 17.63 -3.26 -22.83
N LEU A 262 16.48 -2.94 -22.24
CA LEU A 262 15.17 -3.36 -22.71
C LEU A 262 14.63 -2.27 -23.65
N ARG A 263 14.40 -2.60 -24.93
CA ARG A 263 13.85 -1.66 -25.90
C ARG A 263 12.35 -1.85 -26.03
N LEU A 264 11.59 -0.77 -25.91
CA LEU A 264 10.13 -0.76 -25.98
C LEU A 264 9.68 0.14 -27.12
N ASP A 265 8.90 -0.43 -28.03
CA ASP A 265 8.23 0.26 -29.13
C ASP A 265 6.72 0.04 -28.99
N ARG A 266 5.94 1.11 -28.86
CA ARG A 266 4.48 1.00 -28.94
C ARG A 266 4.03 1.22 -30.37
N THR A 267 3.41 0.21 -30.97
CA THR A 267 2.80 0.31 -32.29
C THR A 267 1.33 0.70 -32.13
N GLY A 268 1.03 2.00 -32.05
CA GLY A 268 -0.35 2.54 -32.00
C GLY A 268 -0.57 3.66 -30.97
N THR A 269 -1.73 4.33 -31.05
CA THR A 269 -2.16 5.33 -30.06
C THR A 269 -2.56 4.62 -28.77
N GLY A 270 -1.85 4.94 -27.69
CA GLY A 270 -1.99 4.21 -26.44
C GLY A 270 -3.19 4.60 -25.58
N GLY A 271 -3.71 3.63 -24.83
CA GLY A 271 -4.65 3.90 -23.74
C GLY A 271 -3.94 4.54 -22.54
N SER A 272 -4.74 5.18 -21.67
CA SER A 272 -4.27 5.85 -20.45
C SER A 272 -4.09 4.91 -19.25
N SER A 273 -4.27 3.60 -19.42
CA SER A 273 -4.08 2.61 -18.37
C SER A 273 -2.67 2.01 -18.42
N PRO A 274 -2.04 1.73 -17.26
CA PRO A 274 -0.73 1.10 -17.25
C PRO A 274 -0.81 -0.37 -17.65
N GLU A 275 0.10 -0.78 -18.51
CA GLU A 275 0.27 -2.14 -19.00
C GLU A 275 1.54 -2.76 -18.40
N THR A 276 1.59 -4.08 -18.29
CA THR A 276 2.73 -4.76 -17.62
C THR A 276 3.63 -5.46 -18.63
N VAL A 277 4.93 -5.21 -18.53
CA VAL A 277 5.98 -5.92 -19.27
C VAL A 277 6.67 -6.86 -18.29
N PHE A 278 6.85 -8.13 -18.70
CA PHE A 278 7.57 -9.12 -17.91
C PHE A 278 8.85 -9.53 -18.62
N LEU A 279 9.98 -9.43 -17.93
CA LEU A 279 11.26 -9.99 -18.36
C LEU A 279 11.56 -11.20 -17.45
N THR A 280 11.63 -12.38 -18.05
CA THR A 280 11.89 -13.63 -17.34
C THR A 280 13.23 -14.21 -17.78
N GLY A 281 14.00 -14.72 -16.81
CA GLY A 281 15.25 -15.45 -17.07
C GLY A 281 15.14 -16.94 -16.77
N ASN A 282 16.06 -17.72 -17.33
CA ASN A 282 16.36 -19.08 -16.90
C ASN A 282 17.87 -19.25 -16.88
N PHE A 283 18.43 -19.36 -15.68
CA PHE A 283 19.86 -19.51 -15.40
C PHE A 283 20.18 -20.91 -14.84
N GLY A 284 19.33 -21.91 -15.16
CA GLY A 284 19.51 -23.28 -14.72
C GLY A 284 19.39 -23.41 -13.20
N TRP A 285 20.47 -23.88 -12.56
CA TRP A 285 20.53 -24.04 -11.11
C TRP A 285 20.37 -22.71 -10.35
N ALA A 286 20.77 -21.59 -10.96
CA ALA A 286 20.65 -20.25 -10.38
C ALA A 286 19.24 -19.65 -10.50
N GLY A 287 18.27 -20.44 -10.97
CA GLY A 287 16.85 -20.11 -10.90
C GLY A 287 16.30 -19.38 -12.12
N LYS A 288 15.07 -18.88 -11.94
CA LYS A 288 14.26 -18.24 -12.97
C LYS A 288 13.78 -16.88 -12.50
N PRO A 289 14.65 -15.86 -12.52
CA PRO A 289 14.27 -14.53 -12.04
C PRO A 289 13.21 -13.91 -12.95
N VAL A 290 12.37 -13.05 -12.36
CA VAL A 290 11.33 -12.31 -13.06
C VAL A 290 11.41 -10.85 -12.66
N LEU A 291 11.45 -9.97 -13.65
CA LEU A 291 11.22 -8.54 -13.51
C LEU A 291 9.85 -8.22 -14.08
N SER A 292 9.00 -7.59 -13.27
CA SER A 292 7.72 -7.03 -13.70
C SER A 292 7.80 -5.52 -13.58
N LEU A 293 7.52 -4.81 -14.66
CA LEU A 293 7.45 -3.35 -14.67
C LEU A 293 6.18 -2.91 -15.37
N ARG A 294 5.57 -1.83 -14.89
CA ARG A 294 4.39 -1.23 -15.53
C ARG A 294 4.83 -0.06 -16.39
N VAL A 295 4.24 0.06 -17.56
CA VAL A 295 4.48 1.17 -18.49
C VAL A 295 3.16 1.85 -18.83
N ILE A 296 3.22 3.15 -19.07
CA ILE A 296 2.09 3.95 -19.52
C ILE A 296 2.56 4.94 -20.57
N THR A 297 1.79 5.08 -21.64
CA THR A 297 2.00 6.17 -22.59
C THR A 297 1.36 7.44 -22.07
N ALA A 298 2.14 8.50 -21.96
CA ALA A 298 1.58 9.84 -21.84
C ALA A 298 1.46 10.46 -23.23
N HIS A 299 0.34 11.12 -23.49
CA HIS A 299 0.33 12.17 -24.50
C HIS A 299 1.21 13.32 -23.98
N GLY A 300 1.95 13.98 -24.87
CA GLY A 300 2.76 15.14 -24.49
C GLY A 300 1.93 16.22 -23.77
N PRO A 301 2.58 17.19 -23.12
CA PRO A 301 1.89 18.32 -22.50
C PRO A 301 0.94 19.02 -23.47
#